data_AF-A0A6J1MZT2-F1
#
_entry.id   AF-A0A6J1MZT2-F1
#
_cell.length_a   1.000
_cell.length_b   1.000
_cell.length_c   1.000
_cell.angle_alpha   90.00
_cell.angle_beta   90.00
_cell.angle_gamma   90.00
#
_symmetry.space_group_name_H-M   'P 1'
#
loop_
_entity.id
_entity.type
_entity.pdbx_description
1 polymer ?
#
loop_
_entity_poly.entity_id
_entity_poly.type
_entity_poly.pdbx_seq_one_letter_code
_entity_poly.pdbx_strand_id
1 'polypeptide(L)'
;MQKEKKWFKPLFEFGDSPIPKKVKKDSSKIQKPKNSNKDSAASQSNGNIPHINDRNWMKNFDPVIVEDLAVHNKKVQEVDEWMKTACMSSKSDMLLLSGPVGCGKTATIRTLAAKFNIKITEWITPLDIEYPTEFGDYEFKVSQSKKFLEFIINSANFVSLLDNNSCKLVLVEDFPNVFIRTPSEFTDVLQQYKVRAKSPIVFICSDTHTDNKNTAFHLFSPSLKEQFNIHHIMFNSVSATGLKAALKRATEIITKKYTSTYNIPTADIIESVVNTSGGDVRSAILNLHFASLKGSSGNLETSVIIEKEVKSKTTKKKKNSANKFMSLGKDQTVSILHGVGRVLNPKELINNEGQKVLTHCPKDIIEQFLSQPTSFIGFLEENYLPHFSCAYDVDKAASALSESDFLLAEWREKLCQEYGLYTAVAGLMLSNKSPVSAWNPVRGPKNMRVTYPNLRELPLLEPNYLYKGKVLVTDYITYCKIIGNQTKDVDENS
;
A
#
# COMPACT_ATOMS: atom_id res chain seq x y z
N MET A 1 29.62 41.09 39.34
CA MET A 1 28.23 41.14 38.86
C MET A 1 28.23 41.04 37.34
N GLN A 2 27.77 39.93 36.79
CA GLN A 2 26.99 39.84 35.54
C GLN A 2 26.56 38.38 35.38
N LYS A 3 25.24 38.18 35.31
CA LYS A 3 24.55 36.88 35.25
C LYS A 3 24.29 36.55 33.78
N GLU A 4 24.80 35.43 33.29
CA GLU A 4 24.27 34.79 32.08
C GLU A 4 23.35 33.63 32.48
N LYS A 5 22.12 33.68 31.98
CA LYS A 5 21.08 32.67 32.16
C LYS A 5 21.33 31.52 31.18
N LYS A 6 21.65 30.32 31.68
CA LYS A 6 21.57 29.08 30.89
C LYS A 6 20.16 28.50 30.97
N TRP A 7 19.55 28.29 29.81
CA TRP A 7 18.31 27.55 29.62
C TRP A 7 18.47 26.06 29.99
N PHE A 8 17.36 25.44 30.38
CA PHE A 8 17.20 24.12 30.98
C PHE A 8 17.84 22.95 30.20
N LYS A 9 18.41 21.98 30.93
CA LYS A 9 18.78 20.65 30.45
C LYS A 9 17.53 19.74 30.38
N PRO A 10 17.35 18.90 29.35
CA PRO A 10 16.24 17.96 29.25
C PRO A 10 16.28 16.92 30.39
N LEU A 11 15.12 16.69 30.99
CA LEU A 11 14.90 15.90 32.19
C LEU A 11 14.62 14.41 31.89
N PHE A 12 15.50 13.72 31.14
CA PHE A 12 15.40 12.26 30.96
C PHE A 12 16.79 11.63 30.73
N GLU A 13 17.60 11.60 31.79
CA GLU A 13 18.71 10.65 31.94
C GLU A 13 18.67 10.13 33.40
N PHE A 14 18.10 8.94 33.61
CA PHE A 14 18.31 8.22 34.86
C PHE A 14 19.71 7.62 34.81
N GLY A 15 20.65 8.37 35.39
CA GLY A 15 22.04 7.96 35.55
C GLY A 15 22.22 6.85 36.57
N ASP A 16 23.21 6.02 36.25
CA ASP A 16 23.86 5.04 37.10
C ASP A 16 24.03 5.51 38.55
N SER A 17 23.61 4.66 39.50
CA SER A 17 23.98 4.77 40.90
C SER A 17 24.92 3.62 41.28
N PRO A 18 25.96 3.89 42.08
CA PRO A 18 27.08 2.97 42.30
C PRO A 18 26.76 1.83 43.27
N ILE A 19 27.51 0.74 43.09
CA ILE A 19 27.51 -0.51 43.85
C ILE A 19 27.81 -0.30 45.35
N PRO A 20 26.98 -0.85 46.28
CA PRO A 20 27.39 -1.13 47.65
C PRO A 20 27.72 -2.62 47.89
N LYS A 21 28.51 -2.83 48.94
CA LYS A 21 29.35 -3.99 49.23
C LYS A 21 28.63 -5.24 49.75
N LYS A 22 29.31 -6.38 49.57
CA LYS A 22 29.01 -7.74 50.06
C LYS A 22 28.60 -7.82 51.53
N VAL A 23 27.54 -8.58 51.83
CA VAL A 23 27.28 -9.24 53.11
C VAL A 23 26.97 -10.73 52.85
N LYS A 24 27.49 -11.59 53.74
CA LYS A 24 27.55 -13.07 53.62
C LYS A 24 26.25 -13.76 54.09
N LYS A 25 26.01 -14.93 53.46
CA LYS A 25 25.38 -16.20 53.92
C LYS A 25 24.07 -16.12 54.72
N ASP A 26 23.03 -16.77 54.20
CA ASP A 26 22.59 -18.02 54.83
C ASP A 26 21.88 -18.99 53.87
N SER A 27 21.92 -20.26 54.25
CA SER A 27 21.64 -21.47 53.48
C SER A 27 20.18 -21.96 53.55
N SER A 28 19.64 -22.49 52.45
CA SER A 28 18.83 -23.73 52.48
C SER A 28 18.69 -24.35 51.08
N LYS A 29 18.81 -25.69 51.06
CA LYS A 29 18.88 -26.61 49.92
C LYS A 29 17.46 -26.96 49.42
N ILE A 30 17.26 -27.33 48.14
CA ILE A 30 16.85 -28.67 47.59
C ILE A 30 15.96 -28.38 46.36
N GLN A 31 15.96 -29.01 45.17
CA GLN A 31 16.73 -30.05 44.46
C GLN A 31 16.41 -29.87 42.95
N LYS A 32 17.38 -30.17 42.07
CA LYS A 32 17.15 -30.50 40.65
C LYS A 32 17.04 -32.03 40.50
N PRO A 33 16.36 -32.56 39.47
CA PRO A 33 16.82 -33.77 38.80
C PRO A 33 17.73 -33.42 37.62
N LYS A 34 18.85 -34.15 37.52
CA LYS A 34 19.81 -34.16 36.41
C LYS A 34 19.63 -35.44 35.59
N ASN A 35 19.96 -35.35 34.29
CA ASN A 35 20.74 -36.29 33.44
C ASN A 35 20.10 -36.42 32.05
N SER A 36 20.82 -36.50 30.92
CA SER A 36 22.26 -36.38 30.63
C SER A 36 22.45 -36.49 29.10
N ASN A 37 23.33 -35.64 28.57
CA ASN A 37 24.25 -35.81 27.41
C ASN A 37 23.72 -36.23 26.02
N LYS A 38 23.93 -35.36 25.03
CA LYS A 38 25.12 -35.42 24.14
C LYS A 38 25.23 -34.18 23.25
N ASP A 39 26.39 -33.55 23.32
CA ASP A 39 26.83 -32.42 22.49
C ASP A 39 27.00 -32.79 21.02
N SER A 40 26.79 -31.82 20.11
CA SER A 40 27.75 -31.47 19.05
C SER A 40 27.41 -30.14 18.38
N ALA A 41 28.11 -29.09 18.82
CA ALA A 41 28.61 -27.93 18.08
C ALA A 41 27.67 -27.12 17.18
N ALA A 42 26.99 -26.13 17.77
CA ALA A 42 26.63 -24.90 17.07
C ALA A 42 27.77 -23.88 17.25
N SER A 43 28.52 -23.62 16.18
CA SER A 43 29.46 -22.51 16.08
C SER A 43 28.71 -21.20 16.25
N GLN A 44 28.86 -20.57 17.42
CA GLN A 44 28.46 -19.18 17.63
C GLN A 44 29.36 -18.28 16.79
N SER A 45 28.94 -17.95 15.57
CA SER A 45 29.46 -16.77 14.89
C SER A 45 28.88 -15.55 15.59
N ASN A 46 29.69 -14.85 16.38
CA ASN A 46 29.43 -13.48 16.81
C ASN A 46 29.29 -12.60 15.56
N GLY A 47 28.05 -12.47 15.08
CA GLY A 47 27.71 -11.53 14.02
C GLY A 47 27.73 -10.13 14.58
N ASN A 48 28.88 -9.45 14.48
CA ASN A 48 28.91 -8.00 14.53
C ASN A 48 28.01 -7.49 13.40
N ILE A 49 26.79 -7.05 13.74
CA ILE A 49 25.92 -6.32 12.82
C ILE A 49 26.68 -5.03 12.49
N PRO A 50 27.07 -4.78 11.22
CA PRO A 50 27.77 -3.56 10.87
C PRO A 50 26.84 -2.37 11.15
N HIS A 51 27.21 -1.54 12.13
CA HIS A 51 26.49 -0.32 12.48
C HIS A 51 26.61 0.66 11.31
N ILE A 52 25.55 0.80 10.51
CA ILE A 52 25.48 1.81 9.45
C ILE A 52 25.36 3.17 10.12
N ASN A 53 26.50 3.81 10.39
CA ASN A 53 26.56 5.18 10.88
C ASN A 53 26.42 6.21 9.74
N ASP A 54 25.52 5.94 8.80
CA ASP A 54 25.28 6.81 7.66
C ASP A 54 23.78 7.06 7.54
N ARG A 55 23.32 8.12 8.21
CA ARG A 55 21.91 8.52 8.36
C ARG A 55 21.20 8.76 7.01
N ASN A 56 21.93 8.71 5.89
CA ASN A 56 21.45 8.95 4.53
C ASN A 56 21.98 7.94 3.50
N TRP A 57 22.48 6.77 3.89
CA TRP A 57 23.10 5.83 2.94
C TRP A 57 22.21 5.47 1.74
N MET A 58 20.88 5.44 1.91
CA MET A 58 19.90 5.21 0.84
C MET A 58 19.92 6.30 -0.25
N LYS A 59 20.25 7.56 0.09
CA LYS A 59 20.34 8.67 -0.87
C LYS A 59 21.47 8.48 -1.88
N ASN A 60 22.47 7.66 -1.57
CA ASN A 60 23.58 7.39 -2.50
C ASN A 60 23.15 6.57 -3.73
N PHE A 61 21.92 6.03 -3.71
CA PHE A 61 21.31 5.32 -4.82
C PHE A 61 20.39 6.20 -5.67
N ASP A 62 20.12 7.43 -5.24
CA ASP A 62 19.30 8.38 -6.01
C ASP A 62 19.98 8.71 -7.35
N PRO A 63 19.21 8.99 -8.41
CA PRO A 63 19.75 9.40 -9.70
C PRO A 63 20.38 10.80 -9.61
N VAL A 64 21.62 10.93 -10.09
CA VAL A 64 22.35 12.21 -10.06
C VAL A 64 22.30 12.90 -11.41
N ILE A 65 22.39 12.12 -12.50
CA ILE A 65 22.30 12.60 -13.88
C ILE A 65 21.04 12.07 -14.57
N VAL A 66 20.68 12.68 -15.71
CA VAL A 66 19.46 12.33 -16.45
C VAL A 66 19.50 10.89 -16.96
N GLU A 67 20.70 10.41 -17.28
CA GLU A 67 20.98 9.06 -17.76
C GLU A 67 20.78 7.98 -16.67
N ASP A 68 20.80 8.38 -15.38
CA ASP A 68 20.53 7.47 -14.26
C ASP A 68 19.03 7.19 -14.08
N LEU A 69 18.16 8.00 -14.70
CA LEU A 69 16.71 7.87 -14.55
C LEU A 69 16.21 6.62 -15.25
N ALA A 70 15.52 5.76 -14.51
CA ALA A 70 14.85 4.57 -15.05
C ALA A 70 13.59 4.90 -15.89
N VAL A 71 13.28 6.18 -16.09
CA VAL A 71 12.05 6.65 -16.73
C VAL A 71 12.19 6.64 -18.25
N HIS A 72 11.09 6.46 -18.97
CA HIS A 72 11.10 6.50 -20.43
C HIS A 72 11.58 7.85 -20.97
N ASN A 73 12.60 7.86 -21.83
CA ASN A 73 13.28 9.06 -22.33
C ASN A 73 12.34 10.14 -22.88
N LYS A 74 11.31 9.76 -23.64
CA LYS A 74 10.30 10.72 -24.15
C LYS A 74 9.62 11.53 -23.03
N LYS A 75 9.31 10.90 -21.89
CA LYS A 75 8.70 11.60 -20.75
C LYS A 75 9.66 12.51 -20.02
N VAL A 76 10.94 12.12 -19.96
CA VAL A 76 12.00 13.00 -19.46
C VAL A 76 12.17 14.21 -20.37
N GLN A 77 12.12 14.03 -21.70
CA GLN A 77 12.20 15.12 -22.68
C GLN A 77 11.01 16.08 -22.58
N GLU A 78 9.78 15.57 -22.48
CA GLU A 78 8.58 16.40 -22.30
C GLU A 78 8.70 17.31 -21.04
N VAL A 79 9.24 16.79 -19.94
CA VAL A 79 9.47 17.57 -18.71
C VAL A 79 10.64 18.55 -18.87
N ASP A 80 11.73 18.15 -19.51
CA ASP A 80 12.91 19.00 -19.79
C ASP A 80 12.54 20.21 -20.66
N GLU A 81 11.76 20.00 -21.72
CA GLU A 81 11.26 21.05 -22.61
C GLU A 81 10.31 22.01 -21.88
N TRP A 82 9.39 21.47 -21.07
CA TRP A 82 8.49 22.30 -20.27
C TRP A 82 9.27 23.15 -19.25
N MET A 83 10.22 22.55 -18.52
CA MET A 83 11.02 23.27 -17.52
C MET A 83 11.87 24.38 -18.13
N LYS A 84 12.49 24.14 -19.29
CA LYS A 84 13.23 25.17 -20.04
C LYS A 84 12.32 26.35 -20.39
N THR A 85 11.16 26.06 -20.95
CA THR A 85 10.19 27.08 -21.36
C THR A 85 9.70 27.88 -20.15
N ALA A 86 9.33 27.19 -19.07
CA ALA A 86 8.81 27.77 -17.84
C ALA A 86 9.86 28.61 -17.07
N CYS A 87 11.15 28.33 -17.20
CA CYS A 87 12.20 29.18 -16.63
C CYS A 87 12.52 30.43 -17.46
N MET A 88 12.34 30.37 -18.78
CA MET A 88 12.54 31.54 -19.67
C MET A 88 11.36 32.52 -19.62
N SER A 89 10.17 31.97 -19.41
CA SER A 89 8.91 32.66 -19.22
C SER A 89 8.77 33.00 -17.72
N SER A 90 8.94 34.27 -17.30
CA SER A 90 8.72 34.68 -15.89
C SER A 90 7.22 34.67 -15.51
N LYS A 91 6.51 33.58 -15.80
CA LYS A 91 5.06 33.42 -15.65
C LYS A 91 4.73 32.33 -14.64
N SER A 92 3.50 32.41 -14.14
CA SER A 92 2.84 31.41 -13.29
C SER A 92 2.40 30.19 -14.11
N ASP A 93 3.35 29.55 -14.78
CA ASP A 93 3.12 28.33 -15.56
C ASP A 93 2.94 27.14 -14.62
N MET A 94 1.99 26.26 -14.94
CA MET A 94 1.58 25.15 -14.06
C MET A 94 1.77 23.81 -14.80
N LEU A 95 2.43 22.86 -14.14
CA LEU A 95 2.58 21.49 -14.62
C LEU A 95 1.90 20.52 -13.65
N LEU A 96 1.15 19.57 -14.19
CA LEU A 96 0.65 18.41 -13.48
C LEU A 96 1.38 17.17 -13.98
N LEU A 97 2.03 16.44 -13.07
CA LEU A 97 2.57 15.11 -13.31
C LEU A 97 1.66 14.07 -12.65
N SER A 98 1.08 13.18 -13.44
CA SER A 98 0.31 12.03 -12.93
C SER A 98 0.96 10.71 -13.33
N GLY A 99 0.58 9.62 -12.66
CA GLY A 99 1.04 8.27 -13.00
C GLY A 99 1.22 7.38 -11.77
N PRO A 100 1.56 6.10 -11.96
CA PRO A 100 1.67 5.13 -10.87
C PRO A 100 2.67 5.55 -9.77
N VAL A 101 2.47 5.03 -8.56
CA VAL A 101 3.45 5.19 -7.48
C VAL A 101 4.81 4.61 -7.89
N GLY A 102 5.89 5.30 -7.54
CA GLY A 102 7.27 4.79 -7.72
C GLY A 102 7.76 4.74 -9.17
N CYS A 103 7.07 5.39 -10.10
CA CYS A 103 7.49 5.49 -11.50
C CYS A 103 8.55 6.57 -11.79
N GLY A 104 9.03 7.30 -10.78
CA GLY A 104 10.15 8.25 -10.90
C GLY A 104 9.81 9.74 -11.07
N LYS A 105 8.55 10.17 -10.90
CA LYS A 105 8.10 11.57 -11.09
C LYS A 105 8.97 12.61 -10.34
N THR A 106 9.06 12.47 -9.02
CA THR A 106 9.86 13.35 -8.14
C THR A 106 11.34 13.32 -8.49
N ALA A 107 11.87 12.13 -8.79
CA ALA A 107 13.27 11.96 -9.16
C ALA A 107 13.57 12.72 -10.47
N THR A 108 12.71 12.62 -11.48
CA THR A 108 12.86 13.35 -12.74
C THR A 108 12.91 14.87 -12.52
N ILE A 109 12.00 15.43 -11.71
CA ILE A 109 12.00 16.87 -11.41
C ILE A 109 13.28 17.30 -10.68
N ARG A 110 13.70 16.56 -9.65
CA ARG A 110 14.92 16.88 -8.88
C ARG A 110 16.18 16.80 -9.73
N THR A 111 16.32 15.76 -10.55
CA THR A 111 17.48 15.59 -11.44
C THR A 111 17.54 16.68 -12.52
N LEU A 112 16.41 17.02 -13.16
CA LEU A 112 16.36 18.11 -14.14
C LEU A 112 16.60 19.47 -13.51
N ALA A 113 16.08 19.72 -12.30
CA ALA A 113 16.34 20.96 -11.59
C ALA A 113 17.82 21.12 -11.24
N ALA A 114 18.49 20.04 -10.81
CA ALA A 114 19.93 20.06 -10.59
C ALA A 114 20.72 20.37 -11.88
N LYS A 115 20.33 19.78 -13.02
CA LYS A 115 20.94 20.03 -14.33
C LYS A 115 20.83 21.50 -14.77
N PHE A 116 19.71 22.16 -14.50
CA PHE A 116 19.48 23.56 -14.87
C PHE A 116 19.77 24.56 -13.74
N ASN A 117 20.31 24.10 -12.61
CA ASN A 117 20.54 24.90 -11.41
C ASN A 117 19.27 25.67 -10.94
N ILE A 118 18.12 25.00 -11.01
CA ILE A 118 16.81 25.53 -10.58
C ILE A 118 16.62 25.20 -9.10
N LYS A 119 16.23 26.20 -8.30
CA LYS A 119 15.92 25.98 -6.89
C LYS A 119 14.50 25.43 -6.73
N ILE A 120 14.38 24.22 -6.19
CA ILE A 120 13.08 23.64 -5.82
C ILE A 120 12.73 24.06 -4.40
N THR A 121 11.49 24.51 -4.21
CA THR A 121 10.88 24.71 -2.88
C THR A 121 9.64 23.83 -2.77
N GLU A 122 9.70 22.84 -1.90
CA GLU A 122 8.68 21.79 -1.76
C GLU A 122 7.70 22.13 -0.63
N TRP A 123 6.41 22.05 -0.91
CA TRP A 123 5.38 22.11 0.12
C TRP A 123 5.34 20.80 0.91
N ILE A 124 5.48 20.91 2.23
CA ILE A 124 5.29 19.81 3.17
C ILE A 124 4.09 20.19 4.04
N THR A 125 3.04 19.37 3.99
CA THR A 125 1.83 19.61 4.79
C THR A 125 2.18 19.55 6.27
N PRO A 126 2.02 20.66 7.04
CA PRO A 126 2.38 20.66 8.44
C PRO A 126 1.48 19.70 9.22
N LEU A 127 2.07 18.96 10.17
CA LEU A 127 1.30 18.12 11.07
C LEU A 127 0.42 19.01 11.96
N ASP A 128 -0.86 18.69 12.03
CA ASP A 128 -1.78 19.34 12.96
C ASP A 128 -1.56 18.81 14.37
N ILE A 129 -0.41 19.12 14.97
CA ILE A 129 -0.21 18.87 16.40
C ILE A 129 -0.98 19.98 17.13
N GLU A 130 -2.06 19.60 17.80
CA GLU A 130 -2.78 20.44 18.74
C GLU A 130 -1.95 20.50 20.02
N TYR A 131 -1.36 21.66 20.31
CA TYR A 131 -0.84 21.93 21.64
C TYR A 131 -1.98 22.56 22.44
N PRO A 132 -2.43 21.94 23.54
CA PRO A 132 -3.37 22.58 24.44
C PRO A 132 -2.74 23.87 24.94
N THR A 133 -3.47 24.99 24.88
CA THR A 133 -3.05 26.19 25.61
C THR A 133 -3.14 25.91 27.11
N GLU A 134 -2.42 26.69 27.92
CA GLU A 134 -2.42 26.59 29.40
C GLU A 134 -3.83 26.72 30.03
N PHE A 135 -4.82 27.18 29.25
CA PHE A 135 -6.20 27.40 29.67
C PHE A 135 -7.21 26.40 29.05
N GLY A 136 -6.75 25.42 28.26
CA GLY A 136 -7.62 24.41 27.65
C GLY A 136 -8.42 24.89 26.43
N ASP A 137 -8.19 26.12 25.97
CA ASP A 137 -8.82 26.66 24.76
C ASP A 137 -8.01 26.29 23.52
N TYR A 138 -8.68 25.75 22.50
CA TYR A 138 -8.09 25.51 21.19
C TYR A 138 -8.11 26.83 20.40
N GLU A 139 -6.95 27.46 20.21
CA GLU A 139 -6.85 28.66 19.36
C GLU A 139 -7.35 28.35 17.94
N PHE A 140 -8.13 29.28 17.37
CA PHE A 140 -8.59 29.22 15.97
C PHE A 140 -7.39 29.17 15.02
N LYS A 141 -6.99 27.95 14.63
CA LYS A 141 -5.90 27.72 13.70
C LYS A 141 -6.22 28.39 12.36
N VAL A 142 -5.27 29.16 11.82
CA VAL A 142 -5.29 29.60 10.43
C VAL A 142 -5.56 28.38 9.54
N SER A 143 -6.54 28.48 8.64
CA SER A 143 -6.92 27.36 7.77
C SER A 143 -5.71 26.82 7.02
N GLN A 144 -5.63 25.49 6.86
CA GLN A 144 -4.55 24.87 6.09
C GLN A 144 -4.50 25.41 4.65
N SER A 145 -5.67 25.73 4.07
CA SER A 145 -5.76 26.36 2.75
C SER A 145 -5.05 27.71 2.70
N LYS A 146 -5.18 28.55 3.73
CA LYS A 146 -4.49 29.84 3.81
C LYS A 146 -2.98 29.68 4.02
N LYS A 147 -2.54 28.75 4.87
CA LYS A 147 -1.11 28.44 5.05
C LYS A 147 -0.47 27.93 3.76
N PHE A 148 -1.19 27.06 3.05
CA PHE A 148 -0.78 26.54 1.75
C PHE A 148 -0.61 27.67 0.73
N LEU A 149 -1.63 28.53 0.60
CA LEU A 149 -1.62 29.68 -0.30
C LEU A 149 -0.46 30.65 0.00
N GLU A 150 -0.27 30.98 1.27
CA GLU A 150 0.81 31.86 1.71
C GLU A 150 2.17 31.27 1.36
N PHE A 151 2.38 29.97 1.62
CA PHE A 151 3.60 29.28 1.25
C PHE A 151 3.86 29.30 -0.25
N ILE A 152 2.91 28.88 -1.09
CA ILE A 152 3.15 28.76 -2.54
C ILE A 152 3.45 30.14 -3.16
N ILE A 153 2.80 31.20 -2.69
CA ILE A 153 3.04 32.57 -3.15
C ILE A 153 4.41 33.06 -2.68
N ASN A 154 4.75 32.83 -1.40
CA ASN A 154 6.03 33.25 -0.86
C ASN A 154 7.19 32.52 -1.55
N SER A 155 7.08 31.21 -1.74
CA SER A 155 8.06 30.38 -2.44
C SER A 155 8.20 30.77 -3.91
N ALA A 156 7.11 31.20 -4.56
CA ALA A 156 7.15 31.66 -5.94
C ALA A 156 7.77 33.06 -6.10
N ASN A 157 7.70 33.92 -5.09
CA ASN A 157 8.06 35.33 -5.20
C ASN A 157 9.38 35.72 -4.51
N PHE A 158 9.70 35.14 -3.35
CA PHE A 158 10.86 35.55 -2.55
C PHE A 158 12.08 34.65 -2.78
N VAL A 159 13.24 35.24 -3.08
CA VAL A 159 14.52 34.53 -3.22
C VAL A 159 15.29 34.68 -1.91
N SER A 160 16.04 33.66 -1.51
CA SER A 160 17.08 33.87 -0.50
C SER A 160 18.13 34.81 -1.09
N LEU A 161 18.52 35.86 -0.36
CA LEU A 161 19.52 36.84 -0.83
C LEU A 161 20.91 36.24 -1.07
N LEU A 162 21.14 35.00 -0.61
CA LEU A 162 22.41 34.28 -0.69
C LEU A 162 22.51 33.33 -1.90
N ASP A 163 21.40 33.10 -2.62
CA ASP A 163 21.37 32.15 -3.73
C ASP A 163 21.49 32.87 -5.08
N ASN A 164 22.54 32.58 -5.85
CA ASN A 164 22.75 33.08 -7.22
C ASN A 164 21.81 32.42 -8.26
N ASN A 165 20.71 31.79 -7.84
CA ASN A 165 19.84 31.03 -8.73
C ASN A 165 18.80 31.96 -9.38
N SER A 166 18.80 32.00 -10.72
CA SER A 166 17.92 32.85 -11.51
C SER A 166 16.51 32.24 -11.72
N CYS A 167 16.35 30.91 -11.62
CA CYS A 167 15.06 30.24 -11.76
C CYS A 167 14.68 29.43 -10.51
N LYS A 168 13.39 29.44 -10.17
CA LYS A 168 12.79 28.67 -9.08
C LYS A 168 11.63 27.83 -9.57
N LEU A 169 11.34 26.79 -8.80
CA LEU A 169 10.23 25.90 -9.03
C LEU A 169 9.55 25.58 -7.70
N VAL A 170 8.25 25.83 -7.61
CA VAL A 170 7.45 25.36 -6.47
C VAL A 170 7.02 23.93 -6.75
N LEU A 171 7.23 23.02 -5.80
CA LEU A 171 6.84 21.62 -5.91
C LEU A 171 5.77 21.28 -4.87
N VAL A 172 4.68 20.67 -5.31
CA VAL A 172 3.59 20.21 -4.45
C VAL A 172 3.32 18.74 -4.74
N GLU A 173 3.70 17.87 -3.81
CA GLU A 173 3.38 16.43 -3.87
C GLU A 173 2.19 16.07 -2.98
N ASP A 174 2.06 16.75 -1.84
CA ASP A 174 0.99 16.52 -0.87
C ASP A 174 -0.03 17.67 -0.88
N PHE A 175 -1.31 17.31 -0.81
CA PHE A 175 -2.42 18.25 -0.80
C PHE A 175 -3.14 18.23 0.55
N PRO A 176 -3.39 19.40 1.17
CA PRO A 176 -4.28 19.53 2.31
C PRO A 176 -5.63 18.83 2.10
N ASN A 177 -6.07 18.04 3.08
CA ASN A 177 -7.34 17.29 3.02
C ASN A 177 -8.57 18.20 2.82
N VAL A 178 -8.48 19.48 3.19
CA VAL A 178 -9.53 20.47 2.95
C VAL A 178 -9.87 20.60 1.47
N PHE A 179 -8.89 20.46 0.57
CA PHE A 179 -9.11 20.55 -0.88
C PHE A 179 -9.88 19.34 -1.42
N ILE A 180 -9.76 18.18 -0.79
CA ILE A 180 -10.53 16.98 -1.15
C ILE A 180 -11.98 17.14 -0.70
N ARG A 181 -12.23 17.76 0.47
CA ARG A 181 -13.58 18.02 0.97
C ARG A 181 -14.28 19.16 0.23
N THR A 182 -13.52 20.21 -0.08
CA THR A 182 -14.01 21.46 -0.67
C THR A 182 -13.12 21.86 -1.86
N PRO A 183 -13.36 21.32 -3.07
CA PRO A 183 -12.55 21.62 -4.26
C PRO A 183 -12.56 23.09 -4.71
N SER A 184 -13.58 23.87 -4.33
CA SER A 184 -13.66 25.30 -4.64
C SER A 184 -12.53 26.10 -4.00
N GLU A 185 -12.13 25.75 -2.76
CA GLU A 185 -11.00 26.41 -2.09
C GLU A 185 -9.69 26.22 -2.87
N PHE A 186 -9.50 25.06 -3.49
CA PHE A 186 -8.33 24.81 -4.33
C PHE A 186 -8.35 25.68 -5.60
N THR A 187 -9.53 25.86 -6.19
CA THR A 187 -9.72 26.72 -7.37
C THR A 187 -9.37 28.17 -7.05
N ASP A 188 -9.82 28.69 -5.91
CA ASP A 188 -9.50 30.04 -5.43
C ASP A 188 -7.99 30.22 -5.22
N VAL A 189 -7.33 29.20 -4.66
CA VAL A 189 -5.88 29.19 -4.46
C VAL A 189 -5.13 29.26 -5.79
N LEU A 190 -5.53 28.46 -6.80
CA LEU A 190 -4.92 28.51 -8.13
C LEU A 190 -5.13 29.85 -8.82
N GLN A 191 -6.31 30.45 -8.66
CA GLN A 191 -6.60 31.79 -9.19
C GLN A 191 -5.68 32.84 -8.58
N GLN A 192 -5.51 32.82 -7.26
CA GLN A 192 -4.58 33.72 -6.59
C GLN A 192 -3.14 33.47 -7.00
N TYR A 193 -2.73 32.20 -7.17
CA TYR A 193 -1.40 31.87 -7.65
C TYR A 193 -1.15 32.42 -9.05
N LYS A 194 -2.11 32.25 -9.99
CA LYS A 194 -1.96 32.73 -11.37
C LYS A 194 -1.69 34.23 -11.44
N VAL A 195 -2.38 35.00 -10.60
CA VAL A 195 -2.27 36.48 -10.54
C VAL A 195 -1.01 36.94 -9.80
N ARG A 196 -0.62 36.27 -8.72
CA ARG A 196 0.39 36.78 -7.77
C ARG A 196 1.77 36.16 -7.91
N ALA A 197 1.89 34.96 -8.48
CA ALA A 197 3.14 34.20 -8.54
C ALA A 197 3.99 34.58 -9.77
N LYS A 198 5.32 34.61 -9.57
CA LYS A 198 6.31 34.89 -10.63
C LYS A 198 7.15 33.70 -11.06
N SER A 199 6.99 32.57 -10.39
CA SER A 199 7.71 31.32 -10.66
C SER A 199 6.73 30.22 -11.06
N PRO A 200 7.16 29.22 -11.82
CA PRO A 200 6.34 28.06 -12.14
C PRO A 200 6.09 27.12 -10.94
N ILE A 201 5.02 26.35 -11.02
CA ILE A 201 4.63 25.33 -10.04
C ILE A 201 4.42 23.96 -10.69
N VAL A 202 4.89 22.92 -10.01
CA VAL A 202 4.68 21.52 -10.40
C VAL A 202 3.87 20.81 -9.33
N PHE A 203 2.77 20.23 -9.75
CA PHE A 203 1.92 19.34 -8.97
C PHE A 203 2.25 17.89 -9.32
N ILE A 204 2.49 17.05 -8.33
CA ILE A 204 2.68 15.61 -8.52
C ILE A 204 1.50 14.88 -7.88
N CYS A 205 0.80 14.08 -8.67
CA CYS A 205 -0.22 13.16 -8.19
C CYS A 205 0.19 11.73 -8.52
N SER A 206 0.09 10.84 -7.53
CA SER A 206 0.35 9.41 -7.74
C SER A 206 -0.95 8.63 -7.75
N ASP A 207 -1.14 7.82 -8.78
CA ASP A 207 -2.31 6.95 -8.90
C ASP A 207 -2.14 5.73 -7.99
N THR A 208 -3.14 5.44 -7.15
CA THR A 208 -3.25 4.17 -6.41
C THR A 208 -4.19 3.23 -7.17
N HIS A 209 -3.81 1.97 -7.30
CA HIS A 209 -4.57 0.97 -8.09
C HIS A 209 -5.91 0.55 -7.47
N THR A 210 -6.17 0.93 -6.22
CA THR A 210 -7.22 0.32 -5.39
C THR A 210 -8.42 1.20 -5.11
N ASP A 211 -8.40 2.50 -5.44
CA ASP A 211 -9.48 3.42 -5.07
C ASP A 211 -9.93 4.31 -6.23
N ASN A 212 -11.25 4.46 -6.38
CA ASN A 212 -11.93 5.49 -7.18
C ASN A 212 -11.62 6.94 -6.71
N LYS A 213 -10.65 7.12 -5.81
CA LYS A 213 -10.20 8.39 -5.23
C LYS A 213 -8.88 8.83 -5.85
N ASN A 214 -8.81 8.86 -7.19
CA ASN A 214 -7.65 9.43 -7.83
C ASN A 214 -7.61 10.94 -7.54
N THR A 215 -6.71 11.38 -6.65
CA THR A 215 -6.53 12.79 -6.26
C THR A 215 -6.34 13.69 -7.48
N ALA A 216 -5.67 13.19 -8.53
CA ALA A 216 -5.50 13.91 -9.78
C ALA A 216 -6.84 14.21 -10.46
N PHE A 217 -7.77 13.25 -10.46
CA PHE A 217 -9.09 13.41 -11.09
C PHE A 217 -10.02 14.29 -10.25
N HIS A 218 -9.94 14.19 -8.92
CA HIS A 218 -10.80 14.96 -8.03
C HIS A 218 -10.39 16.43 -7.91
N LEU A 219 -9.08 16.72 -7.84
CA LEU A 219 -8.59 18.10 -7.70
C LEU A 219 -8.35 18.79 -9.05
N PHE A 220 -7.95 18.05 -10.09
CA PHE A 220 -7.66 18.62 -11.42
C PHE A 220 -8.68 18.14 -12.44
N SER A 221 -9.91 18.66 -12.37
CA SER A 221 -10.94 18.41 -13.38
C SER A 221 -10.50 18.93 -14.76
N PRO A 222 -11.02 18.38 -15.87
CA PRO A 222 -10.69 18.86 -17.22
C PRO A 222 -10.93 20.36 -17.40
N SER A 223 -12.05 20.87 -16.86
CA SER A 223 -12.39 22.30 -16.89
C SER A 223 -11.37 23.16 -16.15
N LEU A 224 -10.85 22.68 -15.00
CA LEU A 224 -9.85 23.40 -14.22
C LEU A 224 -8.50 23.46 -14.97
N LYS A 225 -8.11 22.36 -15.63
CA LYS A 225 -6.89 22.31 -16.43
C LYS A 225 -6.92 23.30 -17.58
N GLU A 226 -8.05 23.39 -18.27
CA GLU A 226 -8.26 24.35 -19.36
C GLU A 226 -8.27 25.80 -18.85
N GLN A 227 -9.01 26.07 -17.76
CA GLN A 227 -9.12 27.41 -17.17
C GLN A 227 -7.75 28.01 -16.78
N PHE A 228 -6.85 27.20 -16.21
CA PHE A 228 -5.54 27.67 -15.73
C PHE A 228 -4.38 27.38 -16.70
N ASN A 229 -4.66 26.79 -17.88
CA ASN A 229 -3.66 26.31 -18.83
C ASN A 229 -2.63 25.38 -18.17
N ILE A 230 -3.09 24.39 -17.40
CA ILE A 230 -2.24 23.41 -16.72
C ILE A 230 -1.74 22.39 -17.75
N HIS A 231 -0.43 22.36 -17.98
CA HIS A 231 0.18 21.32 -18.81
C HIS A 231 0.15 19.98 -18.06
N HIS A 232 -0.35 18.91 -18.68
CA HIS A 232 -0.51 17.61 -18.01
C HIS A 232 0.36 16.55 -18.69
N ILE A 233 1.33 16.01 -17.94
CA ILE A 233 2.19 14.90 -18.39
C ILE A 233 1.84 13.65 -17.57
N MET A 234 1.48 12.58 -18.28
CA MET A 234 1.20 11.27 -17.68
C MET A 234 2.43 10.37 -17.78
N PHE A 235 2.93 9.91 -16.63
CA PHE A 235 4.01 8.93 -16.52
C PHE A 235 3.45 7.51 -16.58
N ASN A 236 4.17 6.65 -17.30
CA ASN A 236 3.91 5.22 -17.32
C ASN A 236 4.69 4.52 -16.21
N SER A 237 4.27 3.31 -15.85
CA SER A 237 5.09 2.40 -15.05
C SER A 237 6.44 2.18 -15.72
N VAL A 238 7.50 2.01 -14.93
CA VAL A 238 8.84 1.78 -15.49
C VAL A 238 8.89 0.40 -16.17
N SER A 239 9.51 0.35 -17.36
CA SER A 239 9.67 -0.88 -18.11
C SER A 239 10.58 -1.87 -17.38
N ALA A 240 10.41 -3.17 -17.62
CA ALA A 240 11.28 -4.19 -17.05
C ALA A 240 12.77 -3.97 -17.40
N THR A 241 13.05 -3.45 -18.61
CA THR A 241 14.40 -3.08 -19.04
C THR A 241 14.95 -1.88 -18.27
N GLY A 242 14.14 -0.84 -18.05
CA GLY A 242 14.51 0.31 -17.23
C GLY A 242 14.77 -0.05 -15.78
N LEU A 243 13.92 -0.91 -15.19
CA LEU A 243 14.14 -1.46 -13.85
C LEU A 243 15.44 -2.25 -13.76
N LYS A 244 15.72 -3.13 -14.74
CA LYS A 244 16.96 -3.91 -14.77
C LYS A 244 18.20 -3.02 -14.86
N ALA A 245 18.14 -1.94 -15.62
CA ALA A 245 19.23 -0.95 -15.69
C ALA A 245 19.44 -0.25 -14.33
N ALA A 246 18.36 0.20 -13.69
CA ALA A 246 18.43 0.83 -12.37
C ALA A 246 19.00 -0.11 -11.29
N LEU A 247 18.57 -1.37 -11.28
CA LEU A 247 19.07 -2.38 -10.34
C LEU A 247 20.53 -2.74 -10.60
N LYS A 248 20.97 -2.82 -11.87
CA LYS A 248 22.39 -3.00 -12.20
C LYS A 248 23.24 -1.87 -11.63
N ARG A 249 22.83 -0.61 -11.81
CA ARG A 249 23.49 0.56 -11.22
C ARG A 249 23.55 0.45 -9.69
N ALA A 250 22.44 0.09 -9.05
CA ALA A 250 22.40 -0.12 -7.60
C ALA A 250 23.35 -1.23 -7.15
N THR A 251 23.40 -2.36 -7.86
CA THR A 251 24.34 -3.46 -7.59
C THR A 251 25.80 -3.00 -7.71
N GLU A 252 26.14 -2.21 -8.72
CA GLU A 252 27.49 -1.64 -8.87
C GLU A 252 27.88 -0.75 -7.69
N ILE A 253 26.95 0.06 -7.19
CA ILE A 253 27.17 0.89 -5.99
C ILE A 253 27.38 0.00 -4.76
N ILE A 254 26.57 -1.06 -4.60
CA ILE A 254 26.72 -2.03 -3.51
C ILE A 254 28.10 -2.69 -3.56
N THR A 255 28.50 -3.22 -4.72
CA THR A 255 29.80 -3.90 -4.90
C THR A 255 31.00 -2.99 -4.68
N LYS A 256 30.88 -1.70 -5.00
CA LYS A 256 31.97 -0.73 -4.83
C LYS A 256 32.07 -0.17 -3.40
N LYS A 257 30.94 0.16 -2.77
CA LYS A 257 30.92 0.94 -1.52
C LYS A 257 30.43 0.18 -0.28
N TYR A 258 29.65 -0.90 -0.44
CA TYR A 258 28.91 -1.51 0.68
C TYR A 258 29.08 -3.03 0.78
N THR A 259 30.19 -3.57 0.28
CA THR A 259 30.53 -5.00 0.32
C THR A 259 30.67 -5.57 1.73
N SER A 260 30.87 -4.74 2.76
CA SER A 260 30.87 -5.15 4.17
C SER A 260 29.47 -5.50 4.68
N THR A 261 28.44 -4.85 4.16
CA THR A 261 27.04 -4.92 4.64
C THR A 261 26.16 -5.78 3.76
N TYR A 262 26.46 -5.86 2.46
CA TYR A 262 25.66 -6.61 1.49
C TYR A 262 26.44 -7.77 0.86
N ASN A 263 25.74 -8.87 0.61
CA ASN A 263 26.07 -9.88 -0.38
C ASN A 263 25.91 -9.29 -1.79
N ILE A 264 26.72 -9.75 -2.73
CA ILE A 264 26.60 -9.35 -4.13
C ILE A 264 25.35 -10.02 -4.71
N PRO A 265 24.32 -9.27 -5.14
CA PRO A 265 23.11 -9.87 -5.69
C PRO A 265 23.40 -10.56 -7.03
N THR A 266 22.94 -11.80 -7.15
CA THR A 266 23.05 -12.60 -8.38
C THR A 266 22.06 -12.14 -9.45
N ALA A 267 22.31 -12.50 -10.71
CA ALA A 267 21.44 -12.16 -11.84
C ALA A 267 19.99 -12.65 -11.64
N ASP A 268 19.82 -13.81 -11.00
CA ASP A 268 18.51 -14.40 -10.71
C ASP A 268 17.71 -13.56 -9.71
N ILE A 269 18.36 -13.04 -8.67
CA ILE A 269 17.73 -12.14 -7.69
C ILE A 269 17.27 -10.86 -8.39
N ILE A 270 18.10 -10.29 -9.26
CA ILE A 270 17.76 -9.07 -10.01
C ILE A 270 16.55 -9.33 -10.91
N GLU A 271 16.56 -10.40 -11.70
CA GLU A 271 15.43 -10.73 -12.59
C GLU A 271 14.15 -10.96 -11.81
N SER A 272 14.24 -11.63 -10.66
CA SER A 272 13.07 -11.87 -9.84
C SER A 272 12.52 -10.62 -9.16
N VAL A 273 13.40 -9.70 -8.73
CA VAL A 273 12.98 -8.39 -8.21
C VAL A 273 12.30 -7.56 -9.30
N VAL A 274 12.82 -7.56 -10.53
CA VAL A 274 12.17 -6.88 -11.67
C VAL A 274 10.75 -7.39 -11.89
N ASN A 275 10.58 -8.73 -11.93
CA ASN A 275 9.28 -9.35 -12.15
C ASN A 275 8.27 -9.04 -11.04
N THR A 276 8.73 -8.89 -9.80
CA THR A 276 7.83 -8.70 -8.65
C THR A 276 7.49 -7.22 -8.39
N SER A 277 8.33 -6.29 -8.86
CA SER A 277 8.17 -4.87 -8.54
C SER A 277 7.05 -4.19 -9.33
N GLY A 278 6.62 -4.77 -10.46
CA GLY A 278 5.50 -4.27 -11.26
C GLY A 278 5.69 -2.85 -11.81
N GLY A 279 6.94 -2.46 -12.11
CA GLY A 279 7.26 -1.13 -12.62
C GLY A 279 7.45 -0.04 -11.55
N ASP A 280 7.42 -0.37 -10.25
CA ASP A 280 7.81 0.53 -9.15
C ASP A 280 9.31 0.41 -8.86
N VAL A 281 10.08 1.47 -9.15
CA VAL A 281 11.54 1.50 -8.98
C VAL A 281 11.95 1.54 -7.51
N ARG A 282 11.19 2.27 -6.68
CA ARG A 282 11.48 2.40 -5.25
C ARG A 282 11.29 1.06 -4.55
N SER A 283 10.20 0.35 -4.85
CA SER A 283 10.00 -1.02 -4.34
C SER A 283 11.09 -1.97 -4.85
N ALA A 284 11.50 -1.85 -6.11
CA ALA A 284 12.58 -2.69 -6.65
C ALA A 284 13.92 -2.49 -5.91
N ILE A 285 14.30 -1.24 -5.66
CA ILE A 285 15.54 -0.92 -4.94
C ILE A 285 15.46 -1.40 -3.49
N LEU A 286 14.34 -1.18 -2.80
CA LEU A 286 14.14 -1.67 -1.42
C LEU A 286 14.24 -3.20 -1.34
N ASN A 287 13.57 -3.91 -2.26
CA ASN A 287 13.62 -5.37 -2.34
C ASN A 287 15.04 -5.86 -2.60
N LEU A 288 15.81 -5.17 -3.45
CA LEU A 288 17.21 -5.49 -3.70
C LEU A 288 18.05 -5.33 -2.43
N HIS A 289 17.86 -4.25 -1.67
CA HIS A 289 18.58 -4.05 -0.40
C HIS A 289 18.31 -5.18 0.58
N PHE A 290 17.04 -5.57 0.77
CA PHE A 290 16.69 -6.65 1.69
C PHE A 290 17.23 -8.01 1.22
N ALA A 291 17.11 -8.32 -0.08
CA ALA A 291 17.64 -9.55 -0.65
C ALA A 291 19.16 -9.64 -0.56
N SER A 292 19.85 -8.50 -0.54
CA SER A 292 21.31 -8.44 -0.56
C SER A 292 21.92 -8.31 0.85
N LEU A 293 21.17 -8.17 1.94
CA LEU A 293 21.75 -7.87 3.26
C LEU A 293 22.51 -9.08 3.85
N LYS A 294 23.74 -8.87 4.36
CA LYS A 294 24.51 -9.94 5.03
C LYS A 294 23.88 -10.33 6.36
N GLY A 295 23.84 -11.63 6.65
CA GLY A 295 23.14 -12.17 7.83
C GLY A 295 21.65 -12.44 7.57
N SER A 296 21.13 -12.08 6.40
CA SER A 296 19.86 -12.65 5.92
C SER A 296 20.11 -14.12 5.59
N SER A 297 19.62 -15.03 6.44
CA SER A 297 19.59 -16.47 6.16
C SER A 297 18.69 -16.68 4.96
N GLY A 298 19.29 -16.66 3.77
CA GLY A 298 18.61 -16.66 2.48
C GLY A 298 17.94 -17.97 2.09
N ASN A 299 17.13 -18.57 2.98
CA ASN A 299 15.97 -19.34 2.53
C ASN A 299 14.78 -18.36 2.54
N LEU A 300 14.76 -17.46 1.56
CA LEU A 300 13.53 -16.72 1.25
C LEU A 300 12.54 -17.76 0.74
N GLU A 301 11.49 -18.04 1.50
CA GLU A 301 10.53 -19.12 1.22
C GLU A 301 9.91 -18.97 -0.17
N THR A 302 10.46 -19.72 -1.13
CA THR A 302 9.80 -20.05 -2.39
C THR A 302 8.78 -21.15 -2.12
N SER A 303 7.50 -20.79 -2.04
CA SER A 303 6.45 -21.80 -2.19
C SER A 303 6.49 -22.31 -3.64
N VAL A 304 6.78 -23.60 -3.80
CA VAL A 304 6.76 -24.29 -5.09
C VAL A 304 5.30 -24.42 -5.51
N ILE A 305 4.82 -23.54 -6.39
CA ILE A 305 3.56 -23.79 -7.10
C ILE A 305 3.89 -24.71 -8.27
N ILE A 306 3.47 -25.97 -8.16
CA ILE A 306 3.46 -26.91 -9.28
C ILE A 306 2.35 -26.43 -10.23
N GLU A 307 2.70 -25.66 -11.27
CA GLU A 307 1.76 -25.38 -12.36
C GLU A 307 1.40 -26.70 -13.05
N LYS A 308 0.10 -26.95 -13.22
CA LYS A 308 -0.41 -28.11 -13.96
C LYS A 308 0.14 -28.09 -15.38
N GLU A 309 0.71 -29.23 -15.80
CA GLU A 309 1.21 -29.47 -17.14
C GLU A 309 0.12 -29.19 -18.19
N VAL A 310 0.30 -28.13 -18.99
CA VAL A 310 -0.41 -27.99 -20.26
C VAL A 310 0.35 -28.83 -21.28
N LYS A 311 -0.27 -29.93 -21.73
CA LYS A 311 0.28 -30.81 -22.77
C LYS A 311 0.36 -30.06 -24.10
N SER A 312 1.53 -29.54 -24.46
CA SER A 312 1.89 -29.28 -25.85
C SER A 312 2.73 -30.44 -26.40
N LYS A 313 2.32 -30.96 -27.56
CA LYS A 313 3.04 -32.02 -28.28
C LYS A 313 4.35 -31.45 -28.82
N THR A 314 5.33 -32.34 -28.94
CA THR A 314 6.65 -32.22 -29.61
C THR A 314 7.81 -31.53 -28.87
N THR A 315 8.73 -32.40 -28.41
CA THR A 315 10.19 -32.29 -28.27
C THR A 315 10.82 -31.51 -27.09
N LYS A 316 11.55 -32.30 -26.27
CA LYS A 316 12.50 -31.97 -25.18
C LYS A 316 11.92 -31.28 -23.93
N LYS A 317 11.57 -32.13 -22.96
CA LYS A 317 11.27 -31.80 -21.56
C LYS A 317 12.44 -31.05 -20.93
N LYS A 318 12.26 -29.75 -20.66
CA LYS A 318 13.07 -29.00 -19.69
C LYS A 318 12.12 -28.60 -18.56
N LYS A 319 12.34 -29.14 -17.36
CA LYS A 319 11.66 -28.66 -16.14
C LYS A 319 12.15 -27.23 -15.90
N ASN A 320 11.38 -26.23 -16.31
CA ASN A 320 11.60 -24.86 -15.85
C ASN A 320 10.93 -24.75 -14.48
N SER A 321 11.71 -24.96 -13.41
CA SER A 321 11.34 -24.49 -12.07
C SER A 321 11.49 -22.97 -12.08
N ALA A 322 10.41 -22.25 -12.38
CA ALA A 322 10.40 -20.80 -12.19
C ALA A 322 10.30 -20.55 -10.68
N ASN A 323 11.44 -20.31 -10.03
CA ASN A 323 11.49 -19.89 -8.65
C ASN A 323 10.90 -18.48 -8.55
N LYS A 324 9.59 -18.38 -8.26
CA LYS A 324 8.93 -17.09 -8.03
C LYS A 324 9.37 -16.56 -6.66
N PHE A 325 10.30 -15.61 -6.64
CA PHE A 325 10.69 -14.86 -5.45
C PHE A 325 9.46 -14.23 -4.78
N MET A 326 9.36 -14.37 -3.47
CA MET A 326 8.44 -13.57 -2.65
C MET A 326 9.05 -12.18 -2.50
N SER A 327 8.34 -11.13 -2.92
CA SER A 327 8.77 -9.75 -2.66
C SER A 327 8.80 -9.52 -1.16
N LEU A 328 9.98 -9.29 -0.58
CA LEU A 328 10.11 -8.83 0.79
C LEU A 328 9.49 -7.43 0.92
N GLY A 329 8.26 -7.34 1.43
CA GLY A 329 7.59 -6.06 1.72
C GLY A 329 6.57 -5.59 0.68
N LYS A 330 6.27 -6.40 -0.33
CA LYS A 330 5.01 -6.29 -1.09
C LYS A 330 4.36 -7.62 -0.86
N ASP A 331 3.47 -7.71 0.14
CA ASP A 331 2.64 -8.89 0.32
C ASP A 331 2.20 -9.29 -1.08
N GLN A 332 2.52 -10.52 -1.51
CA GLN A 332 1.73 -11.12 -2.58
C GLN A 332 0.35 -11.29 -1.96
N THR A 333 -0.37 -10.17 -1.86
CA THR A 333 -1.80 -10.15 -1.80
C THR A 333 -2.17 -10.99 -2.99
N VAL A 334 -2.57 -12.22 -2.70
CA VAL A 334 -3.32 -12.99 -3.67
C VAL A 334 -4.36 -12.00 -4.16
N SER A 335 -4.38 -11.72 -5.47
CA SER A 335 -5.34 -10.75 -6.01
C SER A 335 -6.69 -11.07 -5.39
N ILE A 336 -7.43 -10.06 -4.94
CA ILE A 336 -8.70 -10.24 -4.22
C ILE A 336 -9.57 -11.31 -4.91
N LEU A 337 -9.58 -11.33 -6.24
CA LEU A 337 -10.25 -12.33 -7.08
C LEU A 337 -9.80 -13.78 -6.82
N HIS A 338 -8.49 -14.03 -6.74
CA HIS A 338 -7.95 -15.34 -6.39
C HIS A 338 -8.22 -15.70 -4.94
N GLY A 339 -8.20 -14.73 -4.01
CA GLY A 339 -8.51 -14.95 -2.60
C GLY A 339 -9.96 -15.39 -2.43
N VAL A 340 -10.88 -14.65 -3.04
CA VAL A 340 -12.31 -14.97 -3.11
C VAL A 340 -12.52 -16.38 -3.68
N GLY A 341 -11.84 -16.72 -4.79
CA GLY A 341 -11.94 -18.07 -5.36
C GLY A 341 -11.45 -19.19 -4.43
N ARG A 342 -10.42 -18.95 -3.61
CA ARG A 342 -9.93 -19.92 -2.62
C ARG A 342 -10.91 -20.13 -1.47
N VAL A 343 -11.64 -19.09 -1.08
CA VAL A 343 -12.63 -19.13 0.00
C VAL A 343 -13.94 -19.75 -0.47
N LEU A 344 -14.45 -19.34 -1.64
CA LEU A 344 -15.75 -19.77 -2.15
C LEU A 344 -15.73 -21.16 -2.79
N ASN A 345 -14.57 -21.64 -3.24
CA ASN A 345 -14.37 -22.99 -3.76
C ASN A 345 -13.21 -23.70 -3.04
N PRO A 346 -13.40 -24.04 -1.75
CA PRO A 346 -12.39 -24.72 -0.97
C PRO A 346 -12.16 -26.14 -1.52
N LYS A 347 -10.91 -26.45 -1.88
CA LYS A 347 -10.55 -27.80 -2.32
C LYS A 347 -10.16 -28.64 -1.11
N GLU A 348 -10.86 -29.76 -0.91
CA GLU A 348 -10.51 -30.75 0.11
C GLU A 348 -9.52 -31.77 -0.47
N LEU A 349 -8.44 -32.05 0.26
CA LEU A 349 -7.52 -33.15 0.01
C LEU A 349 -7.71 -34.20 1.12
N ILE A 350 -7.61 -35.47 0.75
CA ILE A 350 -7.61 -36.57 1.72
C ILE A 350 -6.16 -36.84 2.09
N ASN A 351 -5.79 -36.61 3.34
CA ASN A 351 -4.47 -36.94 3.84
C ASN A 351 -4.26 -38.47 3.90
N ASN A 352 -3.00 -38.89 4.04
CA ASN A 352 -2.62 -40.30 4.14
C ASN A 352 -3.29 -41.06 5.31
N GLU A 353 -3.86 -40.33 6.28
CA GLU A 353 -4.62 -40.84 7.42
C GLU A 353 -6.15 -40.82 7.22
N GLY A 354 -6.62 -40.52 6.01
CA GLY A 354 -8.06 -40.47 5.68
C GLY A 354 -8.80 -39.21 6.14
N GLN A 355 -8.11 -38.24 6.75
CA GLN A 355 -8.69 -36.97 7.17
C GLN A 355 -8.79 -35.99 6.00
N LYS A 356 -9.96 -35.32 5.88
CA LYS A 356 -10.19 -34.24 4.93
C LYS A 356 -9.49 -32.97 5.42
N VAL A 357 -8.55 -32.46 4.64
CA VAL A 357 -7.81 -31.22 4.93
C VAL A 357 -8.03 -30.24 3.79
N LEU A 358 -8.25 -28.97 4.12
CA LEU A 358 -8.38 -27.90 3.15
C LEU A 358 -7.03 -27.64 2.47
N THR A 359 -7.05 -27.46 1.14
CA THR A 359 -5.85 -27.14 0.35
C THR A 359 -5.18 -25.83 0.80
N HIS A 360 -5.97 -24.90 1.33
CA HIS A 360 -5.49 -23.64 1.89
C HIS A 360 -6.02 -23.47 3.30
N CYS A 361 -5.14 -23.16 4.25
CA CYS A 361 -5.55 -22.86 5.61
C CYS A 361 -6.23 -21.48 5.65
N PRO A 362 -7.37 -21.31 6.37
CA PRO A 362 -7.99 -20.01 6.58
C PRO A 362 -6.99 -18.97 7.09
N LYS A 363 -6.07 -19.36 7.98
CA LYS A 363 -5.03 -18.48 8.55
C LYS A 363 -4.16 -17.83 7.47
N ASP A 364 -3.69 -18.60 6.50
CA ASP A 364 -2.81 -18.10 5.44
C ASP A 364 -3.54 -17.10 4.53
N ILE A 365 -4.85 -17.28 4.34
CA ILE A 365 -5.69 -16.35 3.58
C ILE A 365 -5.88 -15.06 4.37
N ILE A 366 -6.16 -15.15 5.66
CA ILE A 366 -6.36 -13.99 6.55
C ILE A 366 -5.12 -13.11 6.55
N GLU A 367 -3.93 -13.69 6.77
CA GLU A 367 -2.66 -12.96 6.79
C GLU A 367 -2.43 -12.11 5.53
N GLN A 368 -2.94 -12.55 4.37
CA GLN A 368 -2.82 -11.82 3.09
C GLN A 368 -3.80 -10.64 2.95
N PHE A 369 -4.93 -10.64 3.68
CA PHE A 369 -5.99 -9.63 3.55
C PHE A 369 -6.19 -8.78 4.81
N LEU A 370 -5.40 -8.97 5.87
CA LEU A 370 -5.42 -8.17 7.10
C LEU A 370 -5.24 -6.65 6.86
N SER A 371 -4.59 -6.26 5.77
CA SER A 371 -4.42 -4.85 5.42
C SER A 371 -5.71 -4.17 4.96
N GLN A 372 -6.67 -4.93 4.42
CA GLN A 372 -7.94 -4.42 3.88
C GLN A 372 -9.09 -5.42 4.12
N PRO A 373 -9.45 -5.73 5.39
CA PRO A 373 -10.41 -6.78 5.72
C PRO A 373 -11.82 -6.47 5.20
N THR A 374 -12.29 -5.22 5.33
CA THR A 374 -13.62 -4.79 4.85
C THR A 374 -13.77 -4.93 3.34
N SER A 375 -12.71 -4.60 2.58
CA SER A 375 -12.70 -4.73 1.12
C SER A 375 -12.84 -6.20 0.72
N PHE A 376 -12.02 -7.07 1.30
CA PHE A 376 -12.05 -8.50 0.99
C PHE A 376 -13.40 -9.15 1.35
N ILE A 377 -13.96 -8.83 2.51
CA ILE A 377 -15.27 -9.35 2.95
C ILE A 377 -16.40 -8.85 2.06
N GLY A 378 -16.39 -7.58 1.64
CA GLY A 378 -17.38 -7.08 0.68
C GLY A 378 -17.36 -7.84 -0.65
N PHE A 379 -16.18 -8.30 -1.10
CA PHE A 379 -16.08 -9.17 -2.27
C PHE A 379 -16.61 -10.58 -2.01
N LEU A 380 -16.43 -11.12 -0.80
CA LEU A 380 -17.02 -12.41 -0.42
C LEU A 380 -18.56 -12.32 -0.36
N GLU A 381 -19.10 -11.27 0.26
CA GLU A 381 -20.54 -11.02 0.42
C GLU A 381 -21.25 -10.86 -0.93
N GLU A 382 -20.66 -10.15 -1.89
CA GLU A 382 -21.26 -9.99 -3.22
C GLU A 382 -21.29 -11.31 -4.01
N ASN A 383 -20.37 -12.25 -3.72
CA ASN A 383 -20.12 -13.40 -4.58
C ASN A 383 -20.44 -14.76 -3.97
N TYR A 384 -20.76 -14.86 -2.67
CA TYR A 384 -20.95 -16.17 -2.05
C TYR A 384 -22.17 -16.92 -2.58
N LEU A 385 -23.34 -16.26 -2.71
CA LEU A 385 -24.60 -16.94 -3.06
C LEU A 385 -24.54 -17.85 -4.30
N PRO A 386 -23.99 -17.44 -5.46
CA PRO A 386 -23.88 -18.32 -6.64
C PRO A 386 -23.04 -19.58 -6.45
N HIS A 387 -22.22 -19.66 -5.41
CA HIS A 387 -21.31 -20.78 -5.15
C HIS A 387 -21.92 -21.85 -4.22
N PHE A 388 -23.09 -21.58 -3.64
CA PHE A 388 -23.79 -22.51 -2.76
C PHE A 388 -24.94 -23.20 -3.51
N SER A 389 -25.08 -24.50 -3.30
CA SER A 389 -26.18 -25.30 -3.86
C SER A 389 -27.31 -25.56 -2.86
N CYS A 390 -27.06 -25.34 -1.56
CA CYS A 390 -27.98 -25.66 -0.47
C CYS A 390 -28.33 -24.42 0.36
N ALA A 391 -29.62 -24.15 0.57
CA ALA A 391 -30.09 -23.00 1.35
C ALA A 391 -29.67 -23.06 2.83
N TYR A 392 -29.57 -24.26 3.43
CA TYR A 392 -29.12 -24.42 4.82
C TYR A 392 -27.64 -24.10 5.02
N ASP A 393 -26.82 -24.35 3.99
CA ASP A 393 -25.40 -24.00 4.00
C ASP A 393 -25.24 -22.48 3.81
N VAL A 394 -26.11 -21.87 3.00
CA VAL A 394 -26.19 -20.40 2.82
C VAL A 394 -26.54 -19.69 4.11
N ASP A 395 -27.49 -20.20 4.90
CA ASP A 395 -27.89 -19.61 6.18
C ASP A 395 -26.70 -19.47 7.16
N LYS A 396 -25.87 -20.52 7.25
CA LYS A 396 -24.65 -20.51 8.08
C LYS A 396 -23.61 -19.53 7.55
N ALA A 397 -23.42 -19.50 6.22
CA ALA A 397 -22.52 -18.55 5.58
C ALA A 397 -22.96 -17.09 5.79
N ALA A 398 -24.25 -16.81 5.66
CA ALA A 398 -24.83 -15.49 5.88
C ALA A 398 -24.70 -15.04 7.34
N SER A 399 -24.89 -15.97 8.28
CA SER A 399 -24.67 -15.72 9.72
C SER A 399 -23.21 -15.36 10.00
N ALA A 400 -22.26 -16.13 9.46
CA ALA A 400 -20.83 -15.87 9.62
C ALA A 400 -20.40 -14.53 9.00
N LEU A 401 -20.95 -14.16 7.83
CA LEU A 401 -20.71 -12.86 7.22
C LEU A 401 -21.27 -11.71 8.07
N SER A 402 -22.45 -11.89 8.66
CA SER A 402 -23.08 -10.89 9.54
C SER A 402 -22.29 -10.67 10.84
N GLU A 403 -21.85 -11.75 11.47
CA GLU A 403 -20.98 -11.69 12.66
C GLU A 403 -19.64 -11.04 12.34
N SER A 404 -19.07 -11.36 11.18
CA SER A 404 -17.85 -10.73 10.69
C SER A 404 -18.02 -9.23 10.50
N ASP A 405 -19.10 -8.77 9.84
CA ASP A 405 -19.36 -7.34 9.64
C ASP A 405 -19.49 -6.59 10.97
N PHE A 406 -20.18 -7.20 11.95
CA PHE A 406 -20.27 -6.65 13.30
C PHE A 406 -18.90 -6.50 13.97
N LEU A 407 -18.02 -7.50 13.84
CA LEU A 407 -16.65 -7.41 14.36
C LEU A 407 -15.80 -6.37 13.62
N LEU A 408 -15.98 -6.23 12.30
CA LEU A 408 -15.27 -5.23 11.51
C LEU A 408 -15.70 -3.79 11.82
N ALA A 409 -16.92 -3.58 12.33
CA ALA A 409 -17.41 -2.26 12.72
C ALA A 409 -16.52 -1.61 13.81
N GLU A 410 -15.89 -2.41 14.67
CA GLU A 410 -14.91 -1.94 15.65
C GLU A 410 -13.50 -1.89 15.03
N TRP A 411 -13.26 -0.85 14.22
CA TRP A 411 -12.00 -0.64 13.51
C TRP A 411 -10.82 -0.24 14.40
N ARG A 412 -11.09 0.20 15.64
CA ARG A 412 -10.04 0.64 16.58
C ARG A 412 -9.26 -0.54 17.15
N GLU A 413 -9.91 -1.70 17.27
CA GLU A 413 -9.32 -2.91 17.84
C GLU A 413 -8.81 -3.84 16.74
N LYS A 414 -7.49 -4.00 16.65
CA LYS A 414 -6.85 -4.86 15.64
C LYS A 414 -7.33 -6.31 15.72
N LEU A 415 -7.55 -6.82 16.94
CA LEU A 415 -8.05 -8.17 17.17
C LEU A 415 -9.42 -8.36 16.53
N CYS A 416 -10.33 -7.38 16.64
CA CYS A 416 -11.66 -7.45 16.03
C CYS A 416 -11.58 -7.54 14.51
N GLN A 417 -10.63 -6.82 13.88
CA GLN A 417 -10.40 -6.90 12.43
C GLN A 417 -9.93 -8.29 11.98
N GLU A 418 -8.98 -8.88 12.72
CA GLU A 418 -8.45 -10.21 12.43
C GLU A 418 -9.48 -11.31 12.67
N TYR A 419 -10.22 -11.24 13.78
CA TYR A 419 -11.29 -12.19 14.08
C TYR A 419 -12.48 -12.07 13.13
N GLY A 420 -12.88 -10.85 12.74
CA GLY A 420 -13.94 -10.67 11.73
C GLY A 420 -13.56 -11.35 10.43
N LEU A 421 -12.35 -11.08 9.94
CA LEU A 421 -11.83 -11.72 8.73
C LEU A 421 -11.74 -13.25 8.87
N TYR A 422 -11.34 -13.76 10.03
CA TYR A 422 -11.36 -15.20 10.33
C TYR A 422 -12.76 -15.79 10.25
N THR A 423 -13.74 -15.17 10.92
CA THR A 423 -15.12 -15.64 10.96
C THR A 423 -15.72 -15.72 9.56
N ALA A 424 -15.52 -14.70 8.72
CA ALA A 424 -15.97 -14.74 7.33
C ALA A 424 -15.28 -15.83 6.50
N VAL A 425 -13.94 -15.89 6.53
CA VAL A 425 -13.16 -16.82 5.70
C VAL A 425 -13.42 -18.27 6.11
N ALA A 426 -13.25 -18.59 7.39
CA ALA A 426 -13.48 -19.93 7.91
C ALA A 426 -14.96 -20.31 7.81
N GLY A 427 -15.87 -19.38 8.14
CA GLY A 427 -17.31 -19.59 8.04
C GLY A 427 -17.75 -19.97 6.64
N LEU A 428 -17.29 -19.26 5.60
CA LEU A 428 -17.62 -19.59 4.22
C LEU A 428 -17.01 -20.91 3.75
N MET A 429 -15.73 -21.15 4.06
CA MET A 429 -15.04 -22.38 3.66
C MET A 429 -15.64 -23.63 4.31
N LEU A 430 -16.14 -23.52 5.54
CA LEU A 430 -16.73 -24.64 6.28
C LEU A 430 -18.23 -24.81 6.03
N SER A 431 -18.95 -23.72 5.71
CA SER A 431 -20.38 -23.78 5.46
C SER A 431 -20.70 -24.41 4.10
N ASN A 432 -19.88 -24.16 3.07
CA ASN A 432 -20.14 -24.67 1.73
C ASN A 432 -19.75 -26.15 1.56
N LYS A 433 -20.63 -27.06 2.01
CA LYS A 433 -20.38 -28.52 1.93
C LYS A 433 -20.54 -29.10 0.53
N SER A 434 -21.27 -28.40 -0.32
CA SER A 434 -21.64 -28.83 -1.67
C SER A 434 -21.46 -27.67 -2.66
N PRO A 435 -20.21 -27.26 -2.93
CA PRO A 435 -19.92 -26.11 -3.77
C PRO A 435 -20.37 -26.34 -5.20
N VAL A 436 -20.99 -25.32 -5.79
CA VAL A 436 -21.39 -25.33 -7.20
C VAL A 436 -20.13 -25.34 -8.07
N SER A 437 -19.98 -26.37 -8.91
CA SER A 437 -18.79 -26.55 -9.77
C SER A 437 -18.78 -25.67 -11.03
N ALA A 438 -19.85 -24.91 -11.27
CA ALA A 438 -19.96 -24.02 -12.42
C ALA A 438 -19.01 -22.82 -12.29
N TRP A 439 -18.48 -22.36 -13.42
CA TRP A 439 -17.66 -21.16 -13.43
C TRP A 439 -18.53 -19.92 -13.19
N ASN A 440 -18.26 -19.23 -12.08
CA ASN A 440 -18.92 -17.98 -11.72
C ASN A 440 -17.91 -16.83 -11.76
N PRO A 441 -18.14 -15.76 -12.56
CA PRO A 441 -17.27 -14.59 -12.55
C PRO A 441 -17.42 -13.82 -11.24
N VAL A 442 -16.29 -13.46 -10.63
CA VAL A 442 -16.26 -12.59 -9.44
C VAL A 442 -16.64 -11.17 -9.83
N ARG A 443 -17.62 -10.61 -9.12
CA ARG A 443 -18.15 -9.25 -9.27
C ARG A 443 -17.61 -8.35 -8.16
N GLY A 444 -17.45 -7.07 -8.47
CA GLY A 444 -17.06 -6.06 -7.47
C GLY A 444 -18.22 -5.78 -6.50
N PRO A 445 -17.93 -5.46 -5.22
CA PRO A 445 -18.95 -5.15 -4.23
C PRO A 445 -19.84 -4.00 -4.70
N LYS A 446 -21.16 -4.19 -4.66
CA LYS A 446 -22.08 -3.09 -4.92
C LYS A 446 -22.20 -2.23 -3.66
N ASN A 447 -21.66 -1.01 -3.70
CA ASN A 447 -21.94 0.00 -2.67
C ASN A 447 -23.40 0.43 -2.76
N MET A 448 -24.28 -0.29 -2.08
CA MET A 448 -25.70 -0.03 -2.08
C MET A 448 -25.98 1.23 -1.26
N ARG A 449 -26.24 2.35 -1.94
CA ARG A 449 -26.76 3.53 -1.26
C ARG A 449 -28.20 3.24 -0.88
N VAL A 450 -28.43 2.92 0.38
CA VAL A 450 -29.78 2.77 0.95
C VAL A 450 -30.51 4.08 0.69
N THR A 451 -31.46 4.03 -0.24
CA THR A 451 -32.31 5.18 -0.55
C THR A 451 -33.55 5.02 0.29
N TYR A 452 -33.57 5.71 1.43
CA TYR A 452 -34.74 5.68 2.30
C TYR A 452 -35.95 6.27 1.58
N PRO A 453 -37.13 5.65 1.70
CA PRO A 453 -38.35 6.20 1.18
C PRO A 453 -38.65 7.54 1.87
N ASN A 454 -39.07 8.53 1.09
CA ASN A 454 -39.46 9.83 1.63
C ASN A 454 -40.78 9.71 2.42
N LEU A 455 -41.08 10.68 3.29
CA LEU A 455 -42.29 10.64 4.13
C LEU A 455 -43.61 10.47 3.34
N ARG A 456 -43.62 10.92 2.07
CA ARG A 456 -44.75 10.79 1.14
C ARG A 456 -44.84 9.42 0.47
N GLU A 457 -43.75 8.67 0.44
CA GLU A 457 -43.65 7.33 -0.17
C GLU A 457 -43.91 6.23 0.87
N LEU A 458 -43.77 6.52 2.17
CA LEU A 458 -44.06 5.59 3.27
C LEU A 458 -45.47 4.95 3.19
N PRO A 459 -46.56 5.67 2.88
CA PRO A 459 -47.89 5.07 2.79
C PRO A 459 -48.10 4.17 1.56
N LEU A 460 -47.20 4.25 0.56
CA LEU A 460 -47.25 3.44 -0.66
C LEU A 460 -46.48 2.11 -0.52
N LEU A 461 -45.83 1.89 0.62
CA LEU A 461 -45.15 0.64 0.93
C LEU A 461 -46.18 -0.35 1.47
N GLU A 462 -46.52 -1.35 0.67
CA GLU A 462 -47.36 -2.45 1.16
C GLU A 462 -46.63 -3.23 2.28
N PRO A 463 -47.35 -3.66 3.33
CA PRO A 463 -46.80 -4.58 4.32
C PRO A 463 -46.26 -5.83 3.62
N ASN A 464 -44.98 -6.12 3.81
CA ASN A 464 -44.25 -7.28 3.25
C ASN A 464 -43.91 -7.23 1.75
N TYR A 465 -44.05 -6.08 1.07
CA TYR A 465 -43.73 -5.99 -0.36
C TYR A 465 -42.41 -5.24 -0.62
N LEU A 466 -41.40 -5.98 -1.09
CA LEU A 466 -40.13 -5.43 -1.58
C LEU A 466 -40.38 -4.59 -2.83
N TYR A 467 -40.33 -3.26 -2.68
CA TYR A 467 -40.62 -2.32 -3.77
C TYR A 467 -39.63 -2.52 -4.93
N LYS A 468 -40.15 -2.96 -6.09
CA LYS A 468 -39.38 -3.09 -7.33
C LYS A 468 -38.72 -1.75 -7.67
N GLY A 469 -37.40 -1.67 -7.52
CA GLY A 469 -36.60 -0.52 -7.93
C GLY A 469 -36.01 0.33 -6.80
N LYS A 470 -36.34 0.06 -5.53
CA LYS A 470 -35.59 0.59 -4.37
C LYS A 470 -35.16 -0.60 -3.54
N VAL A 471 -33.85 -0.86 -3.51
CA VAL A 471 -33.31 -2.07 -2.90
C VAL A 471 -33.44 -1.99 -1.39
N LEU A 472 -34.46 -2.63 -0.86
CA LEU A 472 -34.58 -2.93 0.56
C LEU A 472 -34.37 -4.43 0.76
N VAL A 473 -33.13 -4.88 0.55
CA VAL A 473 -32.58 -6.11 1.16
C VAL A 473 -32.96 -7.46 0.50
N THR A 474 -31.91 -8.18 0.11
CA THR A 474 -31.77 -9.59 -0.32
C THR A 474 -32.12 -10.01 -1.74
N ASP A 475 -31.22 -10.81 -2.31
CA ASP A 475 -31.26 -11.50 -3.61
C ASP A 475 -32.36 -12.59 -3.66
N TYR A 476 -33.62 -12.21 -3.43
CA TYR A 476 -34.78 -13.10 -3.38
C TYR A 476 -34.88 -14.04 -4.59
N ILE A 477 -34.57 -13.53 -5.79
CA ILE A 477 -34.58 -14.32 -7.03
C ILE A 477 -33.53 -15.44 -6.99
N THR A 478 -32.37 -15.20 -6.39
CA THR A 478 -31.30 -16.19 -6.27
C THR A 478 -31.67 -17.26 -5.24
N TYR A 479 -32.26 -16.87 -4.10
CA TYR A 479 -32.80 -17.83 -3.13
C TYR A 479 -33.89 -18.72 -3.75
N CYS A 480 -34.81 -18.15 -4.54
CA CYS A 480 -35.83 -18.92 -5.25
C CYS A 480 -35.23 -19.96 -6.22
N LYS A 481 -34.12 -19.61 -6.89
CA LYS A 481 -33.40 -20.55 -7.78
C LYS A 481 -32.70 -21.68 -7.02
N ILE A 482 -32.10 -21.37 -5.87
CA ILE A 482 -31.46 -22.37 -4.99
C ILE A 482 -32.53 -23.37 -4.49
N ILE A 483 -33.67 -22.87 -4.03
CA ILE A 483 -34.79 -23.70 -3.55
C ILE A 483 -35.40 -24.52 -4.70
N GLY A 484 -35.57 -23.92 -5.88
CA GLY A 484 -36.13 -24.58 -7.06
C GLY A 484 -35.26 -25.69 -7.67
N ASN A 485 -33.95 -25.71 -7.40
CA ASN A 485 -33.08 -26.79 -7.83
C ASN A 485 -33.24 -28.06 -6.97
N GLN A 486 -33.66 -27.93 -5.70
CA GLN A 486 -33.87 -29.09 -4.82
C GLN A 486 -35.13 -29.91 -5.16
N THR A 487 -36.09 -29.31 -5.87
CA THR A 487 -37.35 -29.99 -6.24
C THR A 487 -37.21 -30.89 -7.46
N LYS A 488 -36.19 -30.69 -8.31
CA LYS A 488 -36.00 -31.52 -9.51
C LYS A 488 -35.37 -32.89 -9.25
N ASP A 489 -34.59 -33.03 -8.17
CA ASP A 489 -33.92 -34.30 -7.84
C ASP A 489 -34.82 -35.28 -7.05
N VAL A 490 -36.05 -34.87 -6.68
CA VAL A 490 -36.99 -35.71 -5.94
C VAL A 490 -37.99 -36.43 -6.86
N ASP A 491 -38.21 -35.91 -8.07
CA ASP A 491 -39.23 -36.44 -9.00
C ASP A 491 -38.72 -37.53 -9.96
N GLU A 492 -37.41 -37.89 -9.94
CA GLU A 492 -36.87 -38.98 -10.78
C GLU A 492 -36.84 -40.37 -10.12
N ASN A 493 -37.39 -40.53 -8.91
CA ASN A 493 -37.50 -41.82 -8.21
C ASN A 493 -38.93 -42.18 -7.76
N SER A 494 -39.96 -41.70 -8.47
CA SER A 494 -41.36 -42.11 -8.27
C SER A 494 -41.88 -42.94 -9.44
#